data_AF-A0A2R7R6G8-F1
#
_entry.id   AF-A0A2R7R6G8-F1
#
_cell.length_a   1.000
_cell.length_b   1.000
_cell.length_c   1.000
_cell.angle_alpha   90.00
_cell.angle_beta   90.00
_cell.angle_gamma   90.00
#
_symmetry.space_group_name_H-M   'P 1'
#
loop_
_entity.id
_entity.type
_entity.pdbx_description
1 polymer ?
#
loop_
_entity_poly.entity_id
_entity_poly.type
_entity_poly.pdbx_seq_one_letter_code
_entity_poly.pdbx_strand_id
1 'polypeptide(L)'
;MAEAKKIGVVGATFLVAGNMMGSGVFLLPSSLAKIGTASIWGWLITTAGALLLAFVFAKLGKLAPKAGGPYAYARDWFGPYMG
;
A
#
# COMPACT_ATOMS: atom_id res chain seq x y z
N MET A 1 32.19 6.05 -6.13
CA MET A 1 30.87 6.07 -5.47
C MET A 1 29.91 5.30 -6.38
N ALA A 2 29.45 4.11 -5.99
CA ALA A 2 28.55 3.33 -6.84
C ALA A 2 27.20 4.06 -6.95
N GLU A 3 26.77 4.38 -8.17
CA GLU A 3 25.49 5.02 -8.43
C GLU A 3 24.37 4.04 -8.03
N ALA A 4 23.58 4.41 -7.02
CA ALA A 4 22.47 3.57 -6.57
C ALA A 4 21.44 3.46 -7.70
N LYS A 5 21.27 2.25 -8.24
CA LYS A 5 20.30 1.97 -9.32
C LYS A 5 18.89 2.23 -8.80
N LYS A 6 18.31 3.36 -9.21
CA LYS A 6 16.94 3.73 -8.85
C LYS A 6 15.94 2.86 -9.60
N ILE A 7 14.90 2.42 -8.91
CA ILE A 7 13.78 1.70 -9.53
C ILE A 7 12.90 2.72 -10.26
N GLY A 8 12.58 2.46 -11.53
CA GLY A 8 11.65 3.28 -12.31
C GLY A 8 10.20 3.12 -11.84
N VAL A 9 9.33 4.06 -12.21
CA VAL A 9 7.91 4.08 -11.78
C VAL A 9 7.20 2.76 -12.07
N VAL A 10 7.38 2.20 -13.26
CA VAL A 10 6.77 0.92 -13.66
C VAL A 10 7.21 -0.22 -12.73
N GLY A 11 8.51 -0.32 -12.46
CA GLY A 11 9.06 -1.32 -11.54
C GLY A 11 8.55 -1.16 -10.11
N ALA A 12 8.46 0.09 -9.64
CA ALA A 12 7.94 0.39 -8.30
C ALA A 12 6.44 0.03 -8.18
N THR A 13 5.63 0.33 -9.20
CA THR A 13 4.21 -0.03 -9.23
C THR A 13 4.00 -1.54 -9.19
N PHE A 14 4.72 -2.30 -10.03
CA PHE A 14 4.61 -3.76 -10.03
C PHE A 14 5.14 -4.39 -8.74
N LEU A 15 6.18 -3.82 -8.14
CA LEU A 15 6.68 -4.27 -6.83
C LEU A 15 5.61 -4.13 -5.74
N VAL A 16 4.93 -2.98 -5.69
CA VAL A 16 3.83 -2.75 -4.73
C VAL A 16 2.65 -3.68 -5.02
N ALA A 17 2.23 -3.80 -6.28
CA ALA A 17 1.12 -4.67 -6.67
C ALA A 17 1.41 -6.14 -6.36
N GLY A 18 2.63 -6.62 -6.62
CA GLY A 18 3.05 -7.98 -6.30
C GLY A 18 3.05 -8.25 -4.80
N ASN A 19 3.57 -7.32 -4.00
CA ASN A 19 3.56 -7.42 -2.54
C ASN A 19 2.13 -7.43 -1.96
N MET A 20 1.20 -6.68 -2.56
CA MET A 20 -0.20 -6.65 -2.11
C MET A 20 -0.99 -7.91 -2.49
N MET A 21 -0.79 -8.46 -3.70
CA MET A 21 -1.53 -9.64 -4.16
C MET A 21 -1.07 -10.93 -3.46
N GLY A 22 0.26 -11.11 -3.33
CA GLY A 22 0.88 -12.28 -2.70
C GLY A 22 0.25 -13.62 -3.13
N SER A 23 0.14 -14.55 -2.19
CA SER A 23 -0.64 -15.79 -2.37
C SER A 23 -2.15 -15.60 -2.11
N GLY A 24 -2.53 -14.50 -1.45
CA GLY A 24 -3.91 -14.25 -1.01
C GLY A 24 -4.91 -14.11 -2.15
N VAL A 25 -4.49 -13.57 -3.31
CA VAL A 25 -5.37 -13.39 -4.47
C VAL A 25 -5.97 -14.71 -4.99
N PHE A 26 -5.23 -15.82 -4.87
CA PHE A 26 -5.69 -17.14 -5.29
C PHE A 26 -6.69 -17.78 -4.32
N LEU A 27 -6.68 -17.35 -3.05
CA LEU A 27 -7.58 -17.85 -2.00
C LEU A 27 -8.85 -17.01 -1.84
N LEU A 28 -8.89 -15.81 -2.44
CA LEU A 28 -10.06 -14.93 -2.39
C LEU A 28 -11.33 -15.59 -2.96
N PRO A 29 -11.32 -16.27 -4.13
CA PRO A 29 -12.54 -16.86 -4.68
C PRO A 29 -13.16 -17.92 -3.76
N SER A 30 -12.34 -18.79 -3.16
CA SER A 30 -12.83 -19.85 -2.26
C SER A 30 -13.38 -19.28 -0.94
N SER A 31 -12.79 -18.18 -0.45
CA SER A 31 -13.24 -17.50 0.76
C SER A 31 -14.54 -16.72 0.53
N LEU A 32 -14.65 -16.04 -0.61
CA LEU A 32 -15.82 -15.23 -0.98
C LEU A 32 -17.00 -16.07 -1.48
N ALA A 33 -16.75 -17.26 -2.03
CA ALA A 33 -17.80 -18.20 -2.43
C ALA A 33 -18.74 -18.56 -1.26
N LYS A 34 -18.24 -18.56 -0.01
CA LYS A 34 -19.05 -18.79 1.19
C LYS A 34 -20.03 -17.66 1.52
N ILE A 35 -19.72 -16.44 1.07
CA ILE A 35 -20.51 -15.23 1.29
C ILE A 35 -21.44 -14.96 0.09
N GLY A 36 -21.08 -15.44 -1.10
CA GLY A 36 -21.86 -15.29 -2.33
C GLY A 36 -21.84 -13.86 -2.87
N THR A 37 -22.91 -13.44 -3.55
CA THR A 37 -23.01 -12.13 -4.22
C THR A 37 -22.92 -10.92 -3.28
N ALA A 38 -23.18 -11.10 -1.98
CA ALA A 38 -23.03 -10.05 -0.97
C ALA A 38 -21.58 -9.56 -0.80
N SER A 39 -20.58 -10.35 -1.26
CA SER A 39 -19.17 -9.98 -1.25
C SER A 39 -18.85 -8.71 -2.05
N ILE A 40 -19.69 -8.32 -3.02
CA ILE A 40 -19.49 -7.11 -3.82
C ILE A 40 -19.51 -5.84 -2.98
N TRP A 41 -20.35 -5.80 -1.93
CA TRP A 41 -20.41 -4.67 -1.00
C TRP A 41 -19.15 -4.59 -0.13
N GLY A 42 -18.64 -5.75 0.29
CA GLY A 42 -17.35 -5.83 0.99
C GLY A 42 -16.20 -5.32 0.12
N TRP A 43 -16.19 -5.69 -1.16
CA TRP A 43 -15.22 -5.17 -2.14
C TRP A 43 -15.33 -3.66 -2.32
N LEU A 44 -16.53 -3.12 -2.48
CA LEU A 44 -16.73 -1.67 -2.61
C LEU A 44 -16.17 -0.91 -1.41
N ILE A 45 -16.48 -1.36 -0.19
CA ILE A 45 -15.99 -0.71 1.04
C ILE A 45 -14.46 -0.86 1.15
N THR A 46 -13.93 -2.05 0.88
CA THR A 46 -12.49 -2.32 0.99
C THR A 46 -11.69 -1.53 -0.04
N THR A 47 -12.16 -1.47 -1.29
CA THR A 47 -11.53 -0.67 -2.35
C THR A 47 -11.60 0.81 -2.03
N ALA A 48 -12.73 1.32 -1.53
CA ALA A 48 -12.85 2.71 -1.11
C ALA A 48 -11.84 3.05 0.01
N GLY A 49 -11.75 2.22 1.05
CA GLY A 49 -10.77 2.38 2.14
C GLY A 49 -9.32 2.33 1.65
N ALA A 50 -9.00 1.38 0.77
CA ALA A 50 -7.68 1.24 0.17
C ALA A 50 -7.29 2.46 -0.66
N LEU A 51 -8.23 3.03 -1.44
CA LEU A 51 -8.00 4.25 -2.21
C LEU A 51 -7.74 5.46 -1.31
N LEU A 52 -8.50 5.61 -0.23
CA LEU A 52 -8.27 6.68 0.75
C LEU A 52 -6.85 6.60 1.34
N LEU A 53 -6.41 5.41 1.75
CA LEU A 53 -5.05 5.18 2.24
C LEU A 53 -4.00 5.46 1.15
N ALA A 54 -4.25 5.03 -0.08
CA ALA A 54 -3.36 5.29 -1.21
C ALA A 54 -3.18 6.80 -1.45
N PHE A 55 -4.26 7.60 -1.36
CA PHE A 55 -4.18 9.05 -1.48
C PHE A 55 -3.39 9.70 -0.34
N VAL A 56 -3.54 9.21 0.89
CA VAL A 56 -2.76 9.68 2.05
C VAL A 56 -1.27 9.43 1.81
N PHE A 57 -0.89 8.21 1.43
CA PHE A 57 0.52 7.89 1.14
C PHE A 57 1.07 8.64 -0.08
N ALA A 58 0.25 8.84 -1.12
CA ALA A 58 0.64 9.63 -2.29
C ALA A 58 0.89 11.10 -1.94
N LYS A 59 0.08 11.70 -1.06
CA LYS A 59 0.30 13.06 -0.55
C LYS A 59 1.53 13.14 0.33
N LEU A 60 1.70 12.22 1.29
CA LEU A 60 2.85 12.20 2.19
C LEU A 60 4.16 11.98 1.43
N GLY A 61 4.18 11.09 0.43
CA GLY A 61 5.36 10.86 -0.40
C GLY A 61 5.77 12.08 -1.24
N LYS A 62 4.82 12.96 -1.59
CA LYS A 62 5.13 14.24 -2.25
C LYS A 62 5.61 15.32 -1.28
N LEU A 63 5.02 15.37 -0.08
CA LEU A 63 5.33 16.40 0.92
C LEU A 63 6.64 16.12 1.67
N ALA A 64 6.96 14.85 1.93
CA ALA A 64 8.14 14.42 2.67
C ALA A 64 8.81 13.21 1.99
N PRO A 65 9.55 13.40 0.88
CA PRO A 65 10.20 12.31 0.14
C PRO A 65 11.44 11.77 0.88
N LYS A 66 11.25 11.20 2.07
CA LYS A 66 12.29 10.59 2.90
C LYS A 66 12.28 9.06 2.77
N ALA A 67 13.47 8.47 2.88
CA ALA A 67 13.59 7.03 3.00
C ALA A 67 13.02 6.55 4.34
N GLY A 68 12.31 5.42 4.35
CA GLY A 68 11.66 4.85 5.55
C GLY A 68 10.13 4.87 5.51
N GLY A 69 9.51 5.60 4.57
CA GLY A 69 8.05 5.55 4.36
C GLY A 69 7.25 5.92 5.62
N PRO A 70 6.29 5.09 6.06
CA PRO A 70 5.46 5.37 7.24
C PRO A 70 6.26 5.69 8.52
N TYR A 71 7.39 5.01 8.73
CA TYR A 71 8.31 5.25 9.85
C TYR A 71 8.83 6.69 9.86
N ALA A 72 9.28 7.17 8.70
CA ALA A 72 9.81 8.52 8.57
C ALA A 72 8.73 9.57 8.84
N TYR A 73 7.50 9.34 8.38
CA TYR A 73 6.37 10.24 8.66
C TYR A 73 6.01 10.26 10.15
N ALA A 74 5.98 9.11 10.82
CA ALA A 74 5.71 9.01 12.25
C ALA A 74 6.80 9.69 13.07
N ARG A 75 8.07 9.48 12.73
CA ARG A 75 9.22 10.13 13.38
C ARG A 75 9.20 11.64 13.23
N ASP A 76 8.84 12.14 12.05
CA ASP A 76 8.76 13.58 11.78
C ASP A 76 7.67 14.25 12.63
N TRP A 77 6.54 13.58 12.86
CA TRP A 77 5.44 14.18 13.61
C TRP A 77 5.41 13.91 15.11
N PHE A 78 5.76 12.70 15.53
CA PHE A 78 5.65 12.25 16.92
C PHE A 78 7.01 12.16 17.64
N GLY A 79 8.11 12.42 16.93
CA GLY A 79 9.45 12.39 17.48
C GLY A 79 10.07 10.98 17.57
N PRO A 80 11.27 10.86 18.15
CA PRO A 80 12.10 9.64 18.06
C PRO A 80 11.55 8.41 18.77
N TYR A 81 10.56 8.55 19.66
CA TYR A 81 10.02 7.46 20.46
C TYR A 81 8.90 6.68 19.76
N MET A 82 8.06 7.39 18.99
CA MET A 82 6.95 6.81 18.23
C MET A 82 7.28 6.58 16.75
N GLY A 83 8.41 7.14 16.31
CA GLY A 83 8.98 7.01 14.97
C GLY A 83 9.72 5.72 14.81
#